data_AF-A0A150QEW5-F1
#
_entry.id   AF-A0A150QEW5-F1
#
_cell.length_a   1.000
_cell.length_b   1.000
_cell.length_c   1.000
_cell.angle_alpha   90.00
_cell.angle_beta   90.00
_cell.angle_gamma   90.00
#
_symmetry.space_group_name_H-M   'P 1'
#
loop_
_entity.id
_entity.type
_entity.pdbx_description
1 polymer ?
#
loop_
_entity_poly.entity_id
_entity_poly.type
_entity_poly.pdbx_seq_one_letter_code
_entity_poly.pdbx_strand_id
1 'polypeptide(L)'
;MEDPLNRYYRYPIARWIVRALMRTPVTPNQVTLVQPLFAALAGYMVTFDDPRALVAGALVFELRSILDCVDGALARTKSMASPAGHAIDALADWLGVTFLYAGIFWHFHLHPPPGGPWSAVLSTNGILLLAMLQAALRSFAADYFRLKYCSIFERGTDETVDALRCKTEALGPSSSFFAHVDVFIGRMGHLAFAHAWFDPERSRSSTSAAQVNLLIQEESSPLTRLIGALWAISNGDAFLSMVVLTLLVDQLWLGQVFFATGGVVWIVAVLLLNGWFIRSASRRAKLAVV
;
A
#
# COMPACT_ATOMS: atom_id res chain seq x y z
N MET A 1 7.50 -1.70 9.65
CA MET A 1 6.60 -2.03 8.51
C MET A 1 6.70 -1.00 7.40
N GLU A 2 7.42 0.10 7.58
CA GLU A 2 7.67 1.07 6.51
C GLU A 2 8.54 0.47 5.40
N ASP A 3 8.25 0.86 4.15
CA ASP A 3 9.06 0.52 2.98
C ASP A 3 10.54 0.91 3.21
N PRO A 4 11.50 -0.03 3.02
CA PRO A 4 12.92 0.25 3.11
C PRO A 4 13.36 1.43 2.22
N LEU A 5 12.79 1.58 1.01
CA LEU A 5 13.13 2.65 0.08
C LEU A 5 12.68 4.01 0.60
N ASN A 6 11.47 4.07 1.15
CA ASN A 6 10.95 5.27 1.81
C ASN A 6 11.92 5.71 2.92
N ARG A 7 12.35 4.77 3.77
CA ARG A 7 13.28 5.04 4.87
C ARG A 7 14.68 5.45 4.40
N TYR A 8 15.23 4.80 3.38
CA TYR A 8 16.65 4.92 3.03
C TYR A 8 16.96 6.17 2.20
N TYR A 9 16.09 6.56 1.25
CA TYR A 9 16.36 7.72 0.39
C TYR A 9 15.16 8.66 0.17
N ARG A 10 13.93 8.17 0.03
CA ARG A 10 12.79 9.07 -0.28
C ARG A 10 12.52 10.05 0.86
N TYR A 11 12.47 9.61 2.11
CA TYR A 11 12.30 10.51 3.26
C TYR A 11 13.47 11.49 3.46
N PRO A 12 14.75 11.08 3.38
CA PRO A 12 15.86 12.02 3.35
C PRO A 12 15.71 13.12 2.30
N ILE A 13 15.43 12.75 1.05
CA ILE A 13 15.24 13.71 -0.06
C ILE A 13 14.01 14.58 0.20
N ALA A 14 12.89 13.98 0.61
CA ALA A 14 11.67 14.70 0.93
C ALA A 14 11.89 15.74 2.03
N ARG A 15 12.65 15.42 3.08
CA ARG A 15 13.01 16.40 4.13
C ARG A 15 13.81 17.59 3.59
N TRP A 16 14.70 17.37 2.63
CA TRP A 16 15.41 18.48 1.97
C TRP A 16 14.46 19.36 1.16
N ILE A 17 13.55 18.76 0.39
CA ILE A 17 12.55 19.48 -0.41
C ILE A 17 11.58 20.24 0.51
N VAL A 18 11.09 19.62 1.59
CA VAL A 18 10.23 20.26 2.59
C VAL A 18 10.92 21.48 3.20
N ARG A 19 12.21 21.41 3.55
CA ARG A 19 12.95 22.58 4.07
C ARG A 19 12.96 23.76 3.09
N ALA A 20 13.05 23.48 1.79
CA ALA A 20 12.96 24.52 0.76
C ALA A 20 11.52 25.07 0.65
N LEU A 21 10.51 24.19 0.62
CA LEU A 21 9.09 24.54 0.54
C LEU A 21 8.54 25.23 1.81
N MET A 22 9.20 25.09 2.95
CA MET A 22 8.86 25.83 4.16
C MET A 22 9.05 27.34 4.00
N ARG A 23 9.90 27.77 3.04
CA ARG A 23 10.11 29.18 2.70
C ARG A 23 9.12 29.70 1.66
N THR A 24 8.20 28.87 1.17
CA THR A 24 7.21 29.23 0.15
C THR A 24 5.78 29.07 0.68
N PRO A 25 4.80 29.77 0.07
CA PRO A 25 3.38 29.64 0.43
C PRO A 25 2.74 28.35 -0.08
N VAL A 26 3.52 27.41 -0.64
CA VAL A 26 3.02 26.15 -1.20
C VAL A 26 2.34 25.32 -0.11
N THR A 27 1.12 24.86 -0.38
CA THR A 27 0.34 24.03 0.53
C THR A 27 0.57 22.53 0.25
N PRO A 28 0.40 21.65 1.25
CA PRO A 28 0.51 20.19 1.04
C PRO A 28 -0.42 19.70 -0.08
N ASN A 29 -1.68 20.15 -0.08
CA ASN A 29 -2.66 19.75 -1.09
C ASN A 29 -2.24 20.14 -2.51
N GLN A 30 -1.50 21.24 -2.70
CA GLN A 30 -0.98 21.61 -4.02
C GLN A 30 0.07 20.60 -4.51
N VAL A 31 0.92 20.10 -3.61
CA VAL A 31 1.91 19.07 -3.94
C VAL A 31 1.20 17.76 -4.30
N THR A 32 0.20 17.37 -3.49
CA THR A 32 -0.64 16.19 -3.72
C THR A 32 -1.32 16.23 -5.09
N LEU A 33 -1.92 17.35 -5.48
CA LEU A 33 -2.63 17.48 -6.77
C LEU A 33 -1.72 17.38 -8.00
N VAL A 34 -0.41 17.61 -7.85
CA VAL A 34 0.55 17.53 -8.96
C VAL A 34 1.07 16.10 -9.14
N GLN A 35 1.05 15.26 -8.11
CA GLN A 35 1.55 13.88 -8.19
C GLN A 35 0.87 13.06 -9.31
N PRO A 36 -0.47 13.08 -9.50
CA PRO A 36 -1.10 12.32 -10.58
C PRO A 36 -0.63 12.77 -11.97
N LEU A 37 -0.24 14.04 -12.15
CA LEU A 37 0.28 14.53 -13.43
C LEU A 37 1.64 13.90 -13.75
N PHE A 38 2.52 13.74 -12.75
CA PHE A 38 3.78 13.01 -12.93
C PHE A 38 3.53 11.54 -13.23
N ALA A 39 2.55 10.90 -12.57
CA ALA A 39 2.19 9.53 -12.89
C ALA A 39 1.62 9.36 -14.30
N ALA A 40 0.79 10.30 -14.76
CA ALA A 40 0.29 10.32 -16.15
C ALA A 40 1.41 10.53 -17.16
N LEU A 41 2.36 11.43 -16.87
CA LEU A 41 3.54 11.62 -17.71
C LEU A 41 4.41 10.36 -17.76
N ALA A 42 4.63 9.69 -16.62
CA ALA A 42 5.34 8.41 -16.59
C ALA A 42 4.62 7.35 -17.43
N GLY A 43 3.30 7.20 -17.25
CA GLY A 43 2.48 6.28 -18.05
C GLY A 43 2.55 6.59 -19.54
N TYR A 44 2.53 7.87 -19.94
CA TYR A 44 2.72 8.28 -21.33
C TYR A 44 4.10 7.93 -21.87
N MET A 45 5.17 8.19 -21.10
CA MET A 45 6.54 7.86 -21.51
C MET A 45 6.75 6.35 -21.70
N VAL A 46 6.09 5.53 -20.88
CA VAL A 46 6.12 4.06 -21.02
C VAL A 46 5.50 3.59 -22.35
N THR A 47 4.66 4.39 -23.01
CA THR A 47 4.05 3.98 -24.29
C THR A 47 5.02 3.98 -25.47
N PHE A 48 6.13 4.71 -25.39
CA PHE A 48 7.16 4.72 -26.41
C PHE A 48 8.11 3.55 -26.13
N ASP A 49 8.09 2.52 -26.96
CA ASP A 49 8.94 1.32 -26.90
C ASP A 49 10.44 1.62 -27.18
N ASP A 50 10.99 2.57 -26.43
CA ASP A 50 12.39 2.99 -26.43
C ASP A 50 12.92 2.83 -24.98
N PRO A 51 14.03 2.09 -24.76
CA PRO A 51 14.63 1.95 -23.44
C PRO A 51 14.87 3.28 -22.72
N ARG A 52 15.18 4.36 -23.45
CA ARG A 52 15.37 5.69 -22.86
C ARG A 52 14.06 6.27 -22.32
N ALA A 53 12.96 6.06 -23.03
CA ALA A 53 11.64 6.49 -22.61
C ALA A 53 11.14 5.68 -21.41
N LEU A 54 11.42 4.37 -21.35
CA LEU A 54 11.13 3.52 -20.20
C LEU A 54 11.91 3.95 -18.95
N VAL A 55 13.22 4.23 -19.09
CA VAL A 55 14.03 4.77 -17.99
C VAL A 55 13.53 6.14 -17.56
N ALA A 56 13.18 7.02 -18.49
CA ALA A 56 12.62 8.32 -18.15
C ALA A 56 11.28 8.20 -17.42
N GLY A 57 10.38 7.31 -17.87
CA GLY A 57 9.12 7.00 -17.21
C GLY A 57 9.33 6.47 -15.78
N ALA A 58 10.31 5.59 -15.59
CA ALA A 58 10.69 5.09 -14.27
C ALA A 58 11.18 6.21 -13.34
N LEU A 59 12.05 7.11 -13.82
CA LEU A 59 12.55 8.24 -13.04
C LEU A 59 11.45 9.25 -12.70
N VAL A 60 10.54 9.51 -13.64
CA VAL A 60 9.39 10.41 -13.43
C VAL A 60 8.42 9.83 -12.41
N PHE A 61 8.16 8.51 -12.45
CA PHE A 61 7.33 7.86 -11.44
C PHE A 61 8.02 7.80 -10.07
N GLU A 62 9.33 7.62 -10.03
CA GLU A 62 10.07 7.68 -8.78
C GLU A 62 10.03 9.09 -8.16
N LEU A 63 10.08 10.14 -8.99
CA LEU A 63 9.88 11.52 -8.54
C LEU A 63 8.49 11.72 -7.94
N ARG A 64 7.43 11.12 -8.53
CA ARG A 64 6.08 11.11 -7.93
C ARG A 64 6.10 10.51 -6.52
N SER A 65 6.73 9.36 -6.33
CA SER A 65 6.84 8.71 -5.02
C SER A 65 7.61 9.55 -3.98
N ILE A 66 8.60 10.33 -4.43
CA ILE A 66 9.28 11.29 -3.55
C ILE A 66 8.34 12.44 -3.17
N LEU A 67 7.54 12.95 -4.11
CA LEU A 67 6.58 14.03 -3.86
C LEU A 67 5.46 13.62 -2.89
N ASP A 68 5.09 12.35 -2.88
CA ASP A 68 4.17 11.73 -1.90
C ASP A 68 4.79 11.62 -0.49
N CYS A 69 6.11 11.47 -0.40
CA CYS A 69 6.77 11.63 0.90
C CYS A 69 6.83 13.11 1.33
N VAL A 70 6.84 14.05 0.38
CA VAL A 70 6.98 15.50 0.63
C VAL A 70 5.70 16.11 1.17
N ASP A 71 4.53 15.85 0.57
CA ASP A 71 3.26 16.44 1.02
C ASP A 71 2.88 15.96 2.43
N GLY A 72 3.04 14.67 2.74
CA GLY A 72 2.81 14.12 4.07
C GLY A 72 3.77 14.72 5.11
N ALA A 73 5.05 14.88 4.77
CA ALA A 73 6.02 15.53 5.64
C ALA A 73 5.77 17.05 5.79
N LEU A 74 5.33 17.72 4.73
CA LEU A 74 4.99 19.14 4.72
C LEU A 74 3.74 19.42 5.56
N ALA A 75 2.71 18.57 5.45
CA ALA A 75 1.48 18.65 6.23
C ALA A 75 1.76 18.53 7.74
N ARG A 76 2.63 17.60 8.14
CA ARG A 76 3.08 17.45 9.54
C ARG A 76 3.89 18.65 10.01
N THR A 77 4.82 19.14 9.18
CA THR A 77 5.72 20.25 9.55
C THR A 77 4.99 21.59 9.64
N LYS A 78 4.01 21.85 8.77
CA LYS A 78 3.17 23.06 8.80
C LYS A 78 1.95 22.93 9.73
N SER A 79 1.77 21.80 10.41
CA SER A 79 0.56 21.50 11.21
C SER A 79 -0.75 21.68 10.44
N MET A 80 -0.74 21.36 9.13
CA MET A 80 -1.88 21.47 8.22
C MET A 80 -2.52 20.12 7.91
N ALA A 81 -2.22 19.08 8.70
CA ALA A 81 -2.84 17.76 8.55
C ALA A 81 -4.35 17.87 8.75
N SER A 82 -5.14 17.37 7.80
CA SER A 82 -6.60 17.39 7.86
C SER A 82 -7.20 16.11 7.30
N PRO A 83 -8.39 15.68 7.77
CA PRO A 83 -9.07 14.51 7.20
C PRO A 83 -9.36 14.64 5.71
N ALA A 84 -9.72 15.86 5.26
CA ALA A 84 -9.95 16.15 3.84
C ALA A 84 -8.65 16.03 3.02
N GLY A 85 -7.52 16.53 3.54
CA GLY A 85 -6.21 16.37 2.90
C GLY A 85 -5.82 14.90 2.76
N HIS A 86 -6.04 14.09 3.79
CA HIS A 86 -5.75 12.65 3.73
C HIS A 86 -6.62 11.90 2.71
N ALA A 87 -7.87 12.33 2.50
CA ALA A 87 -8.71 11.76 1.44
C ALA A 87 -8.23 12.15 0.03
N ILE A 88 -7.73 13.38 -0.15
CA ILE A 88 -7.16 13.84 -1.44
C ILE A 88 -5.86 13.10 -1.74
N ASP A 89 -5.03 12.89 -0.73
CA ASP A 89 -3.79 12.10 -0.76
C ASP A 89 -4.04 10.67 -1.25
N ALA A 90 -4.95 9.95 -0.58
CA ALA A 90 -5.36 8.61 -0.98
C ALA A 90 -5.92 8.54 -2.42
N LEU A 91 -6.67 9.56 -2.84
CA LEU A 91 -7.15 9.67 -4.22
C LEU A 91 -6.00 9.88 -5.21
N ALA A 92 -5.08 10.78 -4.91
CA ALA A 92 -3.94 11.09 -5.77
C ALA A 92 -3.04 9.86 -5.98
N ASP A 93 -2.84 9.07 -4.92
CA ASP A 93 -2.16 7.79 -5.00
C ASP A 93 -2.89 6.79 -5.89
N TRP A 94 -4.20 6.62 -5.71
CA TRP A 94 -4.98 5.71 -6.52
C TRP A 94 -4.99 6.11 -8.01
N LEU A 95 -5.10 7.41 -8.29
CA LEU A 95 -4.94 7.95 -9.64
C LEU A 95 -3.54 7.69 -10.19
N GLY A 96 -2.51 7.84 -9.36
CA GLY A 96 -1.11 7.57 -9.73
C GLY A 96 -0.89 6.14 -10.20
N VAL A 97 -1.38 5.17 -9.43
CA VAL A 97 -1.34 3.75 -9.82
C VAL A 97 -2.12 3.51 -11.11
N THR A 98 -3.33 4.08 -11.20
CA THR A 98 -4.23 3.92 -12.36
C THR A 98 -3.59 4.46 -13.64
N PHE A 99 -2.98 5.64 -13.60
CA PHE A 99 -2.35 6.26 -14.76
C PHE A 99 -1.10 5.51 -15.22
N LEU A 100 -0.26 5.04 -14.30
CA LEU A 100 0.89 4.21 -14.65
C LEU A 100 0.41 2.91 -15.33
N TYR A 101 -0.55 2.22 -14.73
CA TYR A 101 -1.09 0.98 -15.30
C TYR A 101 -1.78 1.22 -16.63
N ALA A 102 -2.54 2.30 -16.81
CA ALA A 102 -3.13 2.66 -18.10
C ALA A 102 -2.06 2.81 -19.20
N GLY A 103 -0.92 3.43 -18.86
CA GLY A 103 0.25 3.50 -19.74
C GLY A 103 0.82 2.12 -20.08
N ILE A 104 0.96 1.24 -19.08
CA ILE A 104 1.44 -0.15 -19.28
C ILE A 104 0.47 -0.96 -20.15
N PHE A 105 -0.84 -0.85 -19.94
CA PHE A 105 -1.87 -1.48 -20.78
C PHE A 105 -1.75 -1.00 -22.22
N TRP A 106 -1.61 0.31 -22.42
CA TRP A 106 -1.48 0.90 -23.74
C TRP A 106 -0.16 0.49 -24.43
N HIS A 107 0.94 0.45 -23.68
CA HIS A 107 2.24 -0.05 -24.16
C HIS A 107 2.10 -1.47 -24.72
N PHE A 108 1.52 -2.41 -23.96
CA PHE A 108 1.35 -3.79 -24.44
C PHE A 108 0.25 -3.97 -25.49
N HIS A 109 -0.63 -2.99 -25.65
CA HIS A 109 -1.57 -2.96 -26.77
C HIS A 109 -0.87 -2.62 -28.09
N LEU A 110 0.07 -1.66 -28.06
CA LEU A 110 0.87 -1.24 -29.21
C LEU A 110 2.05 -2.19 -29.50
N HIS A 111 2.66 -2.74 -28.44
CA HIS A 111 3.85 -3.58 -28.45
C HIS A 111 3.54 -4.91 -27.76
N PRO A 112 2.89 -5.86 -28.47
CA PRO A 112 2.49 -7.13 -27.88
C PRO A 112 3.68 -7.88 -27.27
N PRO A 113 3.55 -8.41 -26.04
CA PRO A 113 4.63 -9.10 -25.39
C PRO A 113 4.97 -10.43 -26.10
N PRO A 114 6.19 -10.95 -25.93
CA PRO A 114 6.56 -12.25 -26.45
C PRO A 114 5.66 -13.35 -25.87
N GLY A 115 5.30 -14.31 -26.73
CA GLY A 115 4.54 -15.49 -26.32
C GLY A 115 5.26 -16.30 -25.24
N GLY A 116 4.51 -16.83 -24.28
CA GLY A 116 5.04 -17.62 -23.17
C GLY A 116 4.05 -18.65 -22.64
N PRO A 117 4.43 -19.46 -21.65
CA PRO A 117 3.55 -20.49 -21.10
C PRO A 117 2.25 -19.90 -20.52
N TRP A 118 2.31 -18.67 -19.99
CA TRP A 118 1.16 -17.97 -19.43
C TRP A 118 0.23 -17.36 -20.47
N SER A 119 0.73 -17.02 -21.68
CA SER A 119 -0.12 -16.44 -22.74
C SER A 119 -1.10 -17.44 -23.34
N ALA A 120 -0.88 -18.75 -23.12
CA ALA A 120 -1.82 -19.81 -23.48
C ALA A 120 -2.98 -19.95 -22.47
N VAL A 121 -2.78 -19.49 -21.24
CA VAL A 121 -3.76 -19.63 -20.14
C VAL A 121 -4.56 -18.35 -19.93
N LEU A 122 -3.91 -17.19 -20.03
CA LEU A 122 -4.52 -15.90 -19.75
C LEU A 122 -4.07 -14.86 -20.79
N SER A 123 -4.99 -14.01 -21.22
CA SER A 123 -4.66 -12.91 -22.14
C SER A 123 -3.72 -11.90 -21.46
N THR A 124 -2.98 -11.13 -22.27
CA THR A 124 -2.11 -10.05 -21.79
C THR A 124 -2.86 -9.12 -20.83
N ASN A 125 -4.08 -8.70 -21.20
CA ASN A 125 -4.92 -7.86 -20.35
C ASN A 125 -5.29 -8.56 -19.05
N GLY A 126 -5.57 -9.86 -19.07
CA GLY A 126 -5.85 -10.63 -17.86
C GLY A 126 -4.66 -10.70 -16.91
N ILE A 127 -3.43 -10.85 -17.43
CA ILE A 127 -2.20 -10.84 -16.62
C ILE A 127 -1.99 -9.47 -15.97
N LEU A 128 -2.17 -8.39 -16.73
CA LEU A 128 -2.05 -7.02 -16.22
C LEU A 128 -3.13 -6.70 -15.17
N LEU A 129 -4.37 -7.11 -15.41
CA LEU A 129 -5.47 -6.96 -14.44
C LEU A 129 -5.19 -7.74 -13.16
N LEU A 130 -4.65 -8.96 -13.27
CA LEU A 130 -4.30 -9.77 -12.11
C LEU A 130 -3.16 -9.11 -11.31
N ALA A 131 -2.13 -8.59 -11.98
CA ALA A 131 -1.04 -7.84 -11.33
C ALA A 131 -1.57 -6.58 -10.62
N MET A 132 -2.47 -5.83 -11.25
CA MET A 132 -3.09 -4.63 -10.66
C MET A 132 -4.00 -4.97 -9.47
N LEU A 133 -4.83 -6.02 -9.57
CA LEU A 133 -5.68 -6.49 -8.47
C LEU A 133 -4.83 -6.93 -7.27
N GLN A 134 -3.74 -7.62 -7.56
CA GLN A 134 -2.77 -8.10 -6.57
C GLN A 134 -2.07 -6.92 -5.87
N ALA A 135 -1.77 -5.83 -6.60
CA ALA A 135 -1.28 -4.57 -6.04
C ALA A 135 -2.27 -3.94 -5.04
N ALA A 136 -3.54 -3.83 -5.43
CA ALA A 136 -4.59 -3.30 -4.58
C ALA A 136 -4.76 -4.13 -3.31
N LEU A 137 -4.76 -5.47 -3.43
CA LEU A 137 -4.83 -6.39 -2.29
C LEU A 137 -3.65 -6.21 -1.33
N ARG A 138 -2.43 -6.00 -1.84
CA ARG A 138 -1.23 -5.75 -1.03
C ARG A 138 -1.34 -4.46 -0.25
N SER A 139 -1.69 -3.36 -0.91
CA SER A 139 -1.85 -2.06 -0.26
C SER A 139 -2.87 -2.15 0.87
N PHE A 140 -4.03 -2.73 0.55
CA PHE A 140 -5.11 -2.91 1.49
C PHE A 140 -4.74 -3.77 2.70
N ALA A 141 -4.09 -4.92 2.46
CA ALA A 141 -3.67 -5.79 3.54
C ALA A 141 -2.60 -5.12 4.41
N ALA A 142 -1.64 -4.43 3.80
CA ALA A 142 -0.59 -3.72 4.51
C ALA A 142 -1.18 -2.63 5.41
N ASP A 143 -2.14 -1.84 4.93
CA ASP A 143 -2.80 -0.81 5.74
C ASP A 143 -3.58 -1.39 6.91
N TYR A 144 -4.35 -2.46 6.67
CA TYR A 144 -5.09 -3.17 7.72
C TYR A 144 -4.16 -3.68 8.83
N PHE A 145 -3.08 -4.38 8.47
CA PHE A 145 -2.15 -4.93 9.44
C PHE A 145 -1.28 -3.85 10.10
N ARG A 146 -0.93 -2.78 9.37
CA ARG A 146 -0.23 -1.63 9.95
C ARG A 146 -1.05 -1.00 11.05
N LEU A 147 -2.33 -0.71 10.81
CA LEU A 147 -3.25 -0.20 11.83
C LEU A 147 -3.35 -1.15 13.02
N LYS A 148 -3.50 -2.44 12.76
CA LYS A 148 -3.61 -3.47 13.80
C LYS A 148 -2.39 -3.54 14.69
N TYR A 149 -1.20 -3.61 14.11
CA TYR A 149 0.04 -3.73 14.88
C TYR A 149 0.42 -2.44 15.59
N CYS A 150 0.28 -1.27 14.94
CA CYS A 150 0.52 0.01 15.59
C CYS A 150 -0.40 0.22 16.80
N SER A 151 -1.70 -0.07 16.66
CA SER A 151 -2.62 0.03 17.81
C SER A 151 -2.28 -0.94 18.94
N ILE A 152 -1.94 -2.19 18.61
CA ILE A 152 -1.54 -3.19 19.61
C ILE A 152 -0.27 -2.77 20.37
N PHE A 153 0.78 -2.32 19.67
CA PHE A 153 2.07 -2.02 20.30
C PHE A 153 2.09 -0.64 20.98
N GLU A 154 1.44 0.37 20.41
CA GLU A 154 1.47 1.74 20.96
C GLU A 154 0.40 1.96 22.04
N ARG A 155 -0.78 1.36 21.88
CA ARG A 155 -1.95 1.62 22.75
C ARG A 155 -2.37 0.41 23.59
N GLY A 156 -1.83 -0.77 23.29
CA GLY A 156 -2.18 -1.99 24.02
C GLY A 156 -3.56 -2.55 23.68
N THR A 157 -4.17 -2.14 22.56
CA THR A 157 -5.51 -2.57 22.13
C THR A 157 -5.59 -2.76 20.62
N ASP A 158 -6.42 -3.69 20.13
CA ASP A 158 -6.70 -3.87 18.70
C ASP A 158 -7.83 -2.91 18.28
N GLU A 159 -7.47 -1.71 17.82
CA GLU A 159 -8.42 -0.65 17.46
C GLU A 159 -9.00 -0.81 16.04
N THR A 160 -8.69 -1.89 15.30
CA THR A 160 -9.14 -2.02 13.90
C THR A 160 -10.66 -1.93 13.74
N VAL A 161 -11.40 -2.51 14.69
CA VAL A 161 -12.87 -2.50 14.69
C VAL A 161 -13.41 -1.16 15.19
N ASP A 162 -12.80 -0.58 16.21
CA ASP A 162 -13.26 0.68 16.80
C ASP A 162 -12.99 1.86 15.86
N ALA A 163 -11.86 1.86 15.14
CA ALA A 163 -11.57 2.82 14.08
C ALA A 163 -12.59 2.74 12.93
N LEU A 164 -12.95 1.51 12.51
CA LEU A 164 -13.97 1.31 11.48
C LEU A 164 -15.37 1.70 11.96
N ARG A 165 -15.69 1.45 13.25
CA ARG A 165 -16.94 1.89 13.87
C ARG A 165 -17.03 3.40 13.89
N CYS A 166 -16.00 4.09 14.37
CA CYS A 166 -15.94 5.55 14.40
C CYS A 166 -16.10 6.15 13.00
N LYS A 167 -15.40 5.61 11.99
CA LYS A 167 -15.58 6.03 10.58
C LYS A 167 -17.00 5.81 10.08
N THR A 168 -17.64 4.70 10.45
CA THR A 168 -19.01 4.38 10.04
C THR A 168 -20.04 5.30 10.71
N GLU A 169 -19.88 5.58 12.01
CA GLU A 169 -20.76 6.49 12.77
C GLU A 169 -20.59 7.94 12.33
N ALA A 170 -19.40 8.32 11.86
CA ALA A 170 -19.12 9.63 11.30
C ALA A 170 -19.76 9.86 9.90
N LEU A 171 -20.28 8.81 9.24
CA LEU A 171 -20.97 8.95 7.96
C LEU A 171 -22.37 9.58 8.16
N GLY A 172 -22.47 10.88 7.90
CA GLY A 172 -23.74 11.57 7.70
C GLY A 172 -24.16 11.72 6.22
N PRO A 173 -25.36 12.25 5.94
CA PRO A 173 -25.88 12.50 4.58
C PRO A 173 -25.01 13.43 3.73
N SER A 174 -24.24 14.31 4.36
CA SER A 174 -23.33 15.27 3.72
C SER A 174 -21.88 14.76 3.61
N SER A 175 -21.64 13.49 3.92
CA SER A 175 -20.28 12.93 3.88
C SER A 175 -19.80 12.79 2.44
N SER A 176 -18.51 13.06 2.21
CA SER A 176 -17.92 12.96 0.88
C SER A 176 -18.03 11.54 0.32
N PHE A 177 -18.03 11.41 -1.01
CA PHE A 177 -17.95 10.11 -1.69
C PHE A 177 -16.75 9.29 -1.19
N PHE A 178 -15.60 9.94 -0.95
CA PHE A 178 -14.39 9.30 -0.45
C PHE A 178 -14.55 8.71 0.95
N ALA A 179 -15.31 9.36 1.83
CA ALA A 179 -15.60 8.80 3.15
C ALA A 179 -16.40 7.48 3.05
N HIS A 180 -17.34 7.39 2.09
CA HIS A 180 -18.10 6.17 1.84
C HIS A 180 -17.21 5.06 1.28
N VAL A 181 -16.32 5.39 0.35
CA VAL A 181 -15.35 4.44 -0.22
C VAL A 181 -14.39 3.93 0.86
N ASP A 182 -13.84 4.79 1.70
CA ASP A 182 -12.95 4.41 2.80
C ASP A 182 -13.63 3.46 3.80
N VAL A 183 -14.88 3.74 4.19
CA VAL A 183 -15.67 2.83 5.04
C VAL A 183 -15.96 1.51 4.33
N PHE A 184 -16.30 1.52 3.04
CA PHE A 184 -16.51 0.30 2.27
C PHE A 184 -15.24 -0.56 2.21
N ILE A 185 -14.09 0.04 1.90
CA ILE A 185 -12.78 -0.61 1.91
C ILE A 185 -12.53 -1.21 3.30
N GLY A 186 -12.72 -0.44 4.37
CA GLY A 186 -12.56 -0.94 5.74
C GLY A 186 -13.47 -2.14 6.08
N ARG A 187 -14.74 -2.12 5.65
CA ARG A 187 -15.68 -3.24 5.82
C ARG A 187 -15.25 -4.50 5.08
N MET A 188 -14.78 -4.34 3.83
CA MET A 188 -14.20 -5.45 3.07
C MET A 188 -12.98 -6.04 3.77
N GLY A 189 -12.25 -5.24 4.54
CA GLY A 189 -11.00 -5.65 5.20
C GLY A 189 -11.30 -6.43 6.45
N HIS A 190 -12.30 -5.95 7.20
CA HIS A 190 -12.89 -6.72 8.28
C HIS A 190 -13.41 -8.07 7.77
N LEU A 191 -14.15 -8.09 6.65
CA LEU A 191 -14.62 -9.34 6.06
C LEU A 191 -13.47 -10.28 5.70
N ALA A 192 -12.46 -9.78 4.99
CA ALA A 192 -11.34 -10.60 4.50
C ALA A 192 -10.45 -11.15 5.62
N PHE A 193 -10.15 -10.33 6.65
CA PHE A 193 -9.17 -10.70 7.68
C PHE A 193 -9.81 -11.18 8.98
N ALA A 194 -10.97 -10.63 9.36
CA ALA A 194 -11.73 -11.11 10.52
C ALA A 194 -12.74 -12.21 10.17
N HIS A 195 -12.93 -12.53 8.88
CA HIS A 195 -13.82 -13.60 8.39
C HIS A 195 -15.29 -13.42 8.84
N ALA A 196 -15.70 -12.17 9.08
CA ALA A 196 -17.04 -11.81 9.52
C ALA A 196 -17.47 -10.49 8.87
N TRP A 197 -18.75 -10.37 8.54
CA TRP A 197 -19.28 -9.10 8.06
C TRP A 197 -19.28 -8.07 9.20
N PHE A 198 -18.92 -6.83 8.88
CA PHE A 198 -18.84 -5.76 9.87
C PHE A 198 -20.24 -5.29 10.27
N ASP A 199 -20.51 -5.35 11.57
CA ASP A 199 -21.71 -4.82 12.22
C ASP A 199 -21.26 -3.83 13.29
N PRO A 200 -21.64 -2.54 13.21
CA PRO A 200 -21.23 -1.52 14.17
C PRO A 200 -21.51 -1.90 15.64
N GLU A 201 -22.62 -2.60 15.91
CA GLU A 201 -23.04 -2.93 17.27
C GLU A 201 -22.40 -4.24 17.77
N ARG A 202 -22.24 -5.21 16.87
CA ARG A 202 -21.86 -6.59 17.23
C ARG A 202 -20.39 -6.91 16.99
N SER A 203 -19.74 -6.28 16.02
CA SER A 203 -18.35 -6.56 15.69
C SER A 203 -17.44 -6.22 16.86
N ARG A 204 -16.58 -7.18 17.21
CA ARG A 204 -15.53 -7.06 18.22
C ARG A 204 -14.17 -7.29 17.57
N SER A 205 -13.11 -6.79 18.22
CA SER A 205 -11.75 -7.00 17.77
C SER A 205 -11.46 -8.49 17.59
N SER A 206 -10.81 -8.84 16.48
CA SER A 206 -10.44 -10.22 16.16
C SER A 206 -9.40 -10.80 17.12
N THR A 207 -8.71 -9.94 17.86
CA THR A 207 -7.61 -10.27 18.76
C THR A 207 -8.06 -10.03 20.20
N SER A 208 -8.07 -11.08 21.01
CA SER A 208 -8.47 -10.98 22.42
C SER A 208 -7.45 -10.19 23.24
N ALA A 209 -7.87 -9.56 24.34
CA ALA A 209 -6.98 -8.81 25.25
C ALA A 209 -5.80 -9.66 25.75
N ALA A 210 -6.01 -10.96 25.99
CA ALA A 210 -4.95 -11.90 26.35
C ALA A 210 -3.92 -12.06 25.22
N GLN A 211 -4.36 -12.18 23.96
CA GLN A 211 -3.45 -12.24 22.82
C GLN A 211 -2.70 -10.93 22.60
N VAL A 212 -3.37 -9.79 22.81
CA VAL A 212 -2.73 -8.47 22.73
C VAL A 212 -1.57 -8.36 23.71
N ASN A 213 -1.80 -8.71 24.98
CA ASN A 213 -0.74 -8.70 26.00
C ASN A 213 0.45 -9.61 25.63
N LEU A 214 0.17 -10.79 25.06
CA LEU A 214 1.22 -11.71 24.62
C LEU A 214 2.01 -11.18 23.42
N LEU A 215 1.34 -10.53 22.47
CA LEU A 215 2.01 -9.89 21.33
C LEU A 215 2.93 -8.76 21.78
N ILE A 216 2.49 -7.94 22.75
CA ILE A 216 3.32 -6.88 23.35
C ILE A 216 4.56 -7.47 24.02
N GLN A 217 4.42 -8.58 24.76
CA GLN A 217 5.57 -9.28 25.35
C GLN A 217 6.54 -9.81 24.29
N GLU A 218 6.04 -10.20 23.11
CA GLU A 218 6.82 -10.66 21.97
C GLU A 218 7.31 -9.51 21.06
N GLU A 219 7.13 -8.22 21.41
CA GLU A 219 7.46 -7.09 20.54
C GLU A 219 8.92 -7.14 20.04
N SER A 220 9.87 -7.43 20.95
CA SER A 220 11.28 -7.51 20.63
C SER A 220 11.72 -8.82 19.99
N SER A 221 10.82 -9.79 19.82
CA SER A 221 11.10 -11.14 19.30
C SER A 221 11.63 -11.10 17.85
N PRO A 222 12.58 -11.99 17.48
CA PRO A 222 13.03 -12.11 16.09
C PRO A 222 11.89 -12.39 15.11
N LEU A 223 10.84 -13.07 15.56
CA LEU A 223 9.69 -13.42 14.74
C LEU A 223 8.83 -12.18 14.44
N THR A 224 8.58 -11.32 15.43
CA THR A 224 7.88 -10.03 15.24
C THR A 224 8.65 -9.14 14.26
N ARG A 225 9.98 -9.10 14.37
CA ARG A 225 10.85 -8.38 13.41
C ARG A 225 10.75 -8.96 12.00
N LEU A 226 10.75 -10.29 11.87
CA LEU A 226 10.58 -10.97 10.58
C LEU A 226 9.24 -10.62 9.93
N ILE A 227 8.13 -10.67 10.68
CA ILE A 227 6.80 -10.28 10.18
C ILE A 227 6.82 -8.80 9.75
N GLY A 228 7.41 -7.93 10.55
CA GLY A 228 7.58 -6.52 10.22
C GLY A 228 8.39 -6.29 8.93
N ALA A 229 9.44 -7.09 8.70
CA ALA A 229 10.27 -7.04 7.50
C ALA A 229 9.53 -7.58 6.26
N LEU A 230 8.79 -8.68 6.40
CA LEU A 230 7.97 -9.24 5.33
C LEU A 230 6.91 -8.23 4.86
N TRP A 231 6.24 -7.53 5.79
CA TRP A 231 5.31 -6.47 5.43
C TRP A 231 5.98 -5.27 4.78
N ALA A 232 7.20 -4.92 5.21
CA ALA A 232 7.96 -3.82 4.63
C ALA A 232 8.28 -4.03 3.14
N ILE A 233 8.44 -5.28 2.69
CA ILE A 233 8.69 -5.63 1.28
C ILE A 233 7.43 -6.07 0.52
N SER A 234 6.31 -6.28 1.22
CA SER A 234 5.06 -6.78 0.62
C SER A 234 3.98 -5.70 0.51
N ASN A 235 4.27 -4.47 0.92
CA ASN A 235 3.34 -3.34 0.83
C ASN A 235 3.18 -2.83 -0.62
N GLY A 236 2.22 -1.93 -0.81
CA GLY A 236 1.90 -1.34 -2.13
C GLY A 236 3.07 -0.55 -2.72
N ASP A 237 3.77 0.23 -1.90
CA ASP A 237 4.91 1.05 -2.34
C ASP A 237 6.09 0.21 -2.85
N ALA A 238 6.42 -0.86 -2.14
CA ALA A 238 7.46 -1.80 -2.53
C ALA A 238 7.09 -2.46 -3.87
N PHE A 239 5.82 -2.82 -4.06
CA PHE A 239 5.33 -3.34 -5.33
C PHE A 239 5.50 -2.34 -6.48
N LEU A 240 5.07 -1.09 -6.30
CA LEU A 240 5.25 -0.04 -7.30
C LEU A 240 6.73 0.17 -7.62
N SER A 241 7.59 0.12 -6.61
CA SER A 241 9.04 0.22 -6.77
C SER A 241 9.61 -0.94 -7.58
N MET A 242 9.07 -2.15 -7.41
CA MET A 242 9.43 -3.29 -8.27
C MET A 242 8.95 -3.12 -9.71
N VAL A 243 7.76 -2.52 -9.94
CA VAL A 243 7.29 -2.18 -11.29
C VAL A 243 8.20 -1.12 -11.94
N VAL A 244 8.62 -0.10 -11.18
CA VAL A 244 9.59 0.90 -11.65
C VAL A 244 10.93 0.24 -11.96
N LEU A 245 11.39 -0.70 -11.15
CA LEU A 245 12.61 -1.44 -11.42
C LEU A 245 12.52 -2.23 -12.72
N THR A 246 11.38 -2.86 -13.01
CA THR A 246 11.21 -3.63 -14.26
C THR A 246 11.19 -2.73 -15.49
N LEU A 247 10.76 -1.47 -15.36
CA LEU A 247 10.93 -0.45 -16.39
C LEU A 247 12.41 -0.08 -16.60
N LEU A 248 13.19 0.07 -15.52
CA LEU A 248 14.61 0.42 -15.61
C LEU A 248 15.47 -0.64 -16.29
N VAL A 249 15.15 -1.92 -16.10
CA VAL A 249 15.90 -3.03 -16.68
C VAL A 249 15.32 -3.53 -18.01
N ASP A 250 14.33 -2.83 -18.57
CA ASP A 250 13.65 -3.23 -19.81
C ASP A 250 13.09 -4.67 -19.75
N GLN A 251 12.50 -5.02 -18.61
CA GLN A 251 11.88 -6.33 -18.34
C GLN A 251 10.44 -6.16 -17.84
N LEU A 252 9.73 -5.17 -18.38
CA LEU A 252 8.38 -4.82 -17.93
C LEU A 252 7.44 -6.02 -17.98
N TRP A 253 7.45 -6.79 -19.09
CA TRP A 253 6.58 -7.96 -19.26
C TRP A 253 6.86 -9.06 -18.24
N LEU A 254 8.13 -9.44 -18.09
CA LEU A 254 8.54 -10.46 -17.13
C LEU A 254 8.17 -10.07 -15.71
N GLY A 255 8.31 -8.77 -15.38
CA GLY A 255 7.82 -8.20 -14.13
C GLY A 255 6.34 -8.44 -13.91
N GLN A 256 5.48 -8.07 -14.86
CA GLN A 256 4.03 -8.25 -14.74
C GLN A 256 3.63 -9.72 -14.60
N VAL A 257 4.27 -10.62 -15.36
CA VAL A 257 4.07 -12.08 -15.24
C VAL A 257 4.48 -12.57 -13.85
N PHE A 258 5.65 -12.14 -13.35
CA PHE A 258 6.12 -12.50 -12.00
C PHE A 258 5.12 -12.03 -10.93
N PHE A 259 4.62 -10.80 -11.03
CA PHE A 259 3.65 -10.27 -10.08
C PHE A 259 2.31 -11.01 -10.10
N ALA A 260 1.82 -11.34 -11.30
CA ALA A 260 0.59 -12.10 -11.51
C ALA A 260 0.70 -13.56 -11.05
N THR A 261 1.91 -14.10 -10.84
CA THR A 261 2.15 -15.51 -10.50
C THR A 261 2.84 -15.65 -9.15
N GLY A 262 4.18 -15.57 -9.11
CA GLY A 262 4.98 -15.65 -7.89
C GLY A 262 4.59 -14.58 -6.87
N GLY A 263 4.20 -13.40 -7.31
CA GLY A 263 3.70 -12.33 -6.46
C GLY A 263 2.42 -12.68 -5.71
N VAL A 264 1.51 -13.43 -6.34
CA VAL A 264 0.28 -13.94 -5.71
C VAL A 264 0.64 -14.98 -4.65
N VAL A 265 1.50 -15.93 -4.98
CA VAL A 265 1.97 -16.96 -4.03
C VAL A 265 2.64 -16.31 -2.82
N TRP A 266 3.48 -15.29 -3.06
CA TRP A 266 4.16 -14.54 -2.03
C TRP A 266 3.18 -13.84 -1.07
N ILE A 267 2.23 -13.06 -1.59
CA ILE A 267 1.31 -12.33 -0.71
C ILE A 267 0.41 -13.28 0.08
N VAL A 268 -0.03 -14.39 -0.52
CA VAL A 268 -0.79 -15.43 0.18
C VAL A 268 0.05 -16.05 1.29
N ALA A 269 1.32 -16.36 1.05
CA ALA A 269 2.22 -16.89 2.08
C ALA A 269 2.41 -15.91 3.23
N VAL A 270 2.60 -14.61 2.96
CA VAL A 270 2.72 -13.56 3.98
C VAL A 270 1.44 -13.44 4.81
N LEU A 271 0.27 -13.47 4.16
CA LEU A 271 -1.03 -13.45 4.85
C LEU A 271 -1.25 -14.67 5.74
N LEU A 272 -0.92 -15.87 5.25
CA LEU A 272 -1.03 -17.11 6.02
C LEU A 272 -0.07 -17.13 7.21
N LEU A 273 1.18 -16.71 7.02
CA LEU A 273 2.18 -16.63 8.08
C LEU A 273 1.77 -15.62 9.16
N ASN A 274 1.23 -14.47 8.74
CA ASN A 274 0.73 -13.44 9.65
C ASN A 274 -0.49 -13.93 10.45
N GLY A 275 -1.46 -14.56 9.78
CA GLY A 275 -2.61 -15.19 10.45
C GLY A 275 -2.19 -16.28 11.43
N TRP A 276 -1.21 -17.10 11.06
CA TRP A 276 -0.61 -18.09 11.95
C TRP A 276 0.06 -17.42 13.16
N PHE A 277 0.84 -16.36 12.98
CA PHE A 277 1.55 -15.65 14.05
C PHE A 277 0.60 -15.13 15.13
N ILE A 278 -0.49 -14.46 14.74
CA ILE A 278 -1.51 -13.92 15.65
C ILE A 278 -2.26 -15.05 16.38
N ARG A 279 -2.67 -16.10 15.65
CA ARG A 279 -3.41 -17.24 16.24
C ARG A 279 -2.57 -18.06 17.21
N SER A 280 -1.28 -18.22 16.92
CA SER A 280 -0.38 -19.04 17.73
C SER A 280 0.19 -18.31 18.94
N ALA A 281 -0.02 -17.00 19.10
CA ALA A 281 0.38 -16.26 20.29
C ALA A 281 -0.11 -16.93 21.60
N SER A 282 -1.38 -17.35 21.64
CA SER A 282 -1.95 -18.04 22.81
C SER A 282 -1.41 -19.45 23.03
N ARG A 283 -1.01 -20.16 21.96
CA ARG A 283 -0.38 -21.48 22.06
C ARG A 283 1.09 -21.40 22.49
N ARG A 284 1.84 -20.41 21.98
CA ARG A 284 3.22 -20.14 22.38
C ARG A 284 3.33 -19.79 23.85
N ALA A 285 2.40 -18.96 24.36
CA ALA A 285 2.32 -18.64 25.77
C ALA A 285 2.10 -19.89 26.66
N LYS A 286 1.25 -20.82 26.23
CA LYS A 286 1.00 -22.07 26.97
C LYS A 286 2.24 -22.99 26.99
N LEU A 287 3.07 -22.96 25.95
CA LEU A 287 4.29 -23.78 25.85
C LEU A 287 5.48 -23.17 26.60
N ALA A 288 5.51 -21.85 26.82
CA ALA A 288 6.56 -21.16 27.56
C ALA A 288 6.44 -21.28 29.10
N VAL A 289 5.32 -21.80 29.59
CA VAL A 289 5.03 -22.01 31.04
C VAL A 289 5.32 -23.46 31.47
N VAL A 290 5.69 -24.34 30.53
CA VAL A 290 6.09 -25.74 30.76
C VAL A 290 7.61 -25.86 30.68
#